data_AF-A0A955RFF4-F1
#
_entry.id   AF-A0A955RFF4-F1
#
_cell.length_a   1.000
_cell.length_b   1.000
_cell.length_c   1.000
_cell.angle_alpha   90.00
_cell.angle_beta   90.00
_cell.angle_gamma   90.00
#
_symmetry.space_group_name_H-M   'P 1'
#
loop_
_entity.id
_entity.type
_entity.pdbx_description
1 polymer ?
#
loop_
_entity_poly.entity_id
_entity_poly.type
_entity_poly.pdbx_seq_one_letter_code
_entity_poly.pdbx_strand_id
1 'polypeptide(L)'
;MPLPITAALDPATYPDLTANDTVTVVIFGDSGVAETFPEVATAAAKACFEGREHACDLGLMLGDNVYPSGMLAPADDAWKAAFARPMAPFVERASGEARFRVWLTAGNHDWNHRVNFFF
;
A
#
# COMPACT_ATOMS: atom_id res chain seq x y z
N MET A 1 -0.94 24.67 16.23
CA MET A 1 -1.55 25.45 15.12
C MET A 1 -2.06 24.44 14.10
N PRO A 2 -3.38 24.33 13.86
CA PRO A 2 -3.88 23.52 12.76
C PRO A 2 -3.43 24.17 11.45
N LEU A 3 -2.96 23.35 10.50
CA LEU A 3 -2.64 23.83 9.16
C LEU A 3 -3.93 24.33 8.47
N PRO A 4 -3.88 25.43 7.70
CA PRO A 4 -5.05 25.92 6.98
C PRO A 4 -5.45 24.90 5.89
N ILE A 5 -6.68 24.41 5.95
CA ILE A 5 -7.29 23.42 5.03
C ILE A 5 -7.67 24.08 3.68
N THR A 6 -6.97 25.13 3.25
CA THR A 6 -7.33 25.91 2.05
C THR A 6 -6.31 25.84 0.92
N ALA A 7 -5.22 25.11 1.08
CA ALA A 7 -4.41 24.75 -0.08
C ALA A 7 -5.20 23.73 -0.91
N ALA A 8 -5.56 24.08 -2.14
CA ALA A 8 -6.16 23.14 -3.09
C ALA A 8 -5.25 21.92 -3.17
N LEU A 9 -5.79 20.75 -2.84
CA LEU A 9 -5.06 19.49 -2.93
C LEU A 9 -4.74 19.25 -4.41
N ASP A 10 -3.47 19.07 -4.72
CA ASP A 10 -3.03 18.73 -6.07
C ASP A 10 -3.65 17.37 -6.46
N PRO A 11 -4.45 17.28 -7.54
CA PRO A 11 -5.01 16.02 -8.01
C PRO A 11 -3.96 14.99 -8.41
N ALA A 12 -2.74 15.42 -8.73
CA ALA A 12 -1.61 14.51 -8.95
C ALA A 12 -1.11 13.88 -7.64
N THR A 13 -1.44 14.46 -6.48
CA THR A 13 -1.11 13.94 -5.15
C THR A 13 -2.30 13.19 -4.54
N TYR A 14 -3.54 13.61 -4.80
CA TYR A 14 -4.76 13.01 -4.26
C TYR A 14 -5.79 12.77 -5.35
N PRO A 15 -6.30 11.55 -5.57
CA PRO A 15 -7.38 11.33 -6.53
C PRO A 15 -8.60 12.14 -6.13
N ASP A 16 -9.11 12.97 -7.04
CA ASP A 16 -10.42 13.61 -6.89
C ASP A 16 -11.50 12.60 -7.23
N LEU A 17 -12.22 12.16 -6.19
CA LEU A 17 -13.29 11.17 -6.27
C LEU A 17 -14.67 11.82 -6.06
N THR A 18 -14.76 13.16 -6.03
CA THR A 18 -16.01 13.88 -5.71
C THR A 18 -17.08 13.73 -6.79
N ALA A 19 -16.68 13.38 -8.01
CA ALA A 19 -17.59 13.12 -9.12
C ALA A 19 -18.10 11.67 -9.17
N ASN A 20 -17.63 10.79 -8.29
CA ASN A 20 -18.01 9.38 -8.31
C ASN A 20 -19.24 9.12 -7.42
N ASP A 21 -20.26 8.47 -7.98
CA ASP A 21 -21.43 8.02 -7.21
C ASP A 21 -21.11 6.85 -6.27
N THR A 22 -20.03 6.10 -6.56
CA THR A 22 -19.53 5.00 -5.74
C THR A 22 -18.00 5.02 -5.70
N VAL A 23 -17.43 4.62 -4.57
CA VAL A 23 -15.97 4.47 -4.39
C VAL A 23 -15.68 3.02 -4.07
N THR A 24 -14.80 2.41 -4.85
CA THR A 24 -14.29 1.06 -4.65
C THR A 24 -12.88 1.13 -4.06
N VAL A 25 -12.67 0.41 -2.96
CA VAL A 25 -11.40 0.37 -2.25
C VAL A 25 -10.89 -1.06 -2.18
N VAL A 26 -9.61 -1.29 -2.50
CA VAL A 26 -8.92 -2.54 -2.16
C VAL A 26 -8.23 -2.39 -0.81
N ILE A 27 -8.42 -3.36 0.09
CA ILE A 27 -7.87 -3.32 1.44
C ILE A 27 -7.16 -4.63 1.70
N PHE A 28 -5.91 -4.56 2.18
CA PHE A 28 -5.13 -5.71 2.59
C PHE A 28 -4.13 -5.31 3.68
N GLY A 29 -3.59 -6.28 4.41
CA GLY A 29 -2.67 -6.06 5.53
C GLY A 29 -2.01 -7.38 5.90
N ASP A 30 -1.13 -7.36 6.89
CA ASP A 30 -0.48 -8.56 7.43
C ASP A 30 0.24 -9.37 6.35
N SER A 31 0.77 -8.68 5.35
CA SER A 31 1.25 -9.28 4.11
C SER A 31 2.77 -9.33 4.01
N GLY A 32 3.50 -8.74 4.96
CA GLY A 32 4.95 -8.49 4.87
C GLY A 32 5.89 -9.70 4.86
N VAL A 33 5.38 -10.93 4.69
CA VAL A 33 6.17 -12.16 4.61
C VAL A 33 6.66 -12.28 3.18
N ALA A 34 7.95 -12.06 2.95
CA ALA A 34 8.52 -11.86 1.62
C ALA A 34 8.19 -13.00 0.63
N GLU A 35 8.06 -14.23 1.13
CA GLU A 35 7.74 -15.42 0.34
C GLU A 35 6.29 -15.48 -0.15
N THR A 36 5.33 -14.92 0.60
CA THR A 36 3.89 -14.98 0.29
C THR A 36 3.29 -13.63 -0.13
N PHE A 37 4.04 -12.55 0.08
CA PHE A 37 3.62 -11.21 -0.28
C PHE A 37 3.39 -11.03 -1.79
N PRO A 38 4.20 -11.61 -2.71
CA PRO A 38 3.94 -11.52 -4.15
C PRO A 38 2.56 -12.06 -4.55
N GLU A 39 2.07 -13.11 -3.90
CA GLU A 39 0.75 -13.70 -4.14
C GLU A 39 -0.36 -12.76 -3.67
N VAL A 40 -0.20 -12.13 -2.50
CA VAL A 40 -1.14 -11.11 -1.99
C VAL A 40 -1.18 -9.90 -2.93
N ALA A 41 -0.01 -9.40 -3.34
CA ALA A 41 0.09 -8.29 -4.29
C ALA A 41 -0.57 -8.63 -5.64
N THR A 42 -0.35 -9.84 -6.14
CA THR A 42 -0.99 -10.34 -7.36
C THR A 42 -2.51 -10.44 -7.20
N ALA A 43 -2.99 -10.99 -6.09
CA ALA A 43 -4.42 -11.11 -5.82
C ALA A 43 -5.10 -9.74 -5.71
N ALA A 44 -4.48 -8.80 -5.01
CA ALA A 44 -4.95 -7.42 -4.92
C ALA A 44 -4.99 -6.74 -6.30
N ALA A 45 -3.97 -6.94 -7.13
CA ALA A 45 -3.93 -6.38 -8.47
C ALA A 45 -5.06 -6.94 -9.35
N LYS A 46 -5.26 -8.26 -9.32
CA LYS A 46 -6.36 -8.92 -10.06
C LYS A 46 -7.72 -8.43 -9.59
N ALA A 47 -7.96 -8.43 -8.29
CA ALA A 47 -9.22 -7.98 -7.70
C ALA A 47 -9.54 -6.52 -8.03
N CYS A 48 -8.50 -5.71 -8.26
CA CYS A 48 -8.64 -4.28 -8.46
C CYS A 48 -8.65 -3.81 -9.91
N PHE A 49 -7.96 -4.50 -10.81
CA PHE A 49 -7.76 -4.04 -12.19
C PHE A 49 -8.25 -5.02 -13.26
N GLU A 50 -8.29 -6.32 -13.00
CA GLU A 50 -8.56 -7.32 -14.04
C GLU A 50 -10.06 -7.60 -14.20
N GLY A 51 -10.56 -7.53 -15.43
CA GLY A 51 -11.94 -7.91 -15.77
C GLY A 51 -13.03 -7.00 -15.19
N ARG A 52 -12.66 -5.82 -14.69
CA ARG A 52 -13.60 -4.83 -14.17
C ARG A 52 -13.91 -3.75 -15.20
N GLU A 53 -15.17 -3.34 -15.24
CA GLU A 53 -15.58 -2.13 -15.96
C GLU A 53 -14.98 -0.88 -15.32
N HIS A 54 -14.87 -0.89 -13.99
CA HIS A 54 -14.22 0.15 -13.18
C HIS A 54 -13.18 -0.48 -12.26
N ALA A 55 -11.91 -0.06 -12.43
CA ALA A 55 -10.85 -0.38 -11.49
C ALA A 55 -11.16 0.24 -10.10
N CYS A 56 -10.51 -0.24 -9.02
CA CYS A 56 -10.70 0.48 -7.76
C CYS A 56 -10.12 1.90 -7.82
N ASP A 57 -10.69 2.76 -6.98
CA ASP A 57 -10.29 4.17 -6.89
C ASP A 57 -9.06 4.37 -6.00
N LEU A 58 -8.91 3.54 -4.96
CA LEU A 58 -7.79 3.57 -4.04
C LEU A 58 -7.49 2.23 -3.35
N GLY A 59 -6.30 2.15 -2.76
CA GLY A 59 -5.88 1.05 -1.90
C GLY A 59 -5.57 1.49 -0.47
N LEU A 60 -5.82 0.60 0.48
CA LEU A 60 -5.40 0.75 1.88
C LEU A 60 -4.58 -0.48 2.31
N MET A 61 -3.43 -0.21 2.93
CA MET A 61 -2.60 -1.23 3.58
C MET A 61 -2.63 -1.06 5.09
N LEU A 62 -3.10 -2.09 5.81
CA LEU A 62 -3.48 -1.99 7.21
C LEU A 62 -2.35 -2.25 8.22
N GLY A 63 -1.10 -2.37 7.77
CA GLY A 63 0.05 -2.63 8.65
C GLY A 63 0.64 -4.01 8.46
N ASP A 64 1.71 -4.26 9.23
CA ASP A 64 2.54 -5.45 9.16
C ASP A 64 3.02 -5.71 7.73
N ASN A 65 3.58 -4.62 7.20
CA ASN A 65 4.04 -4.49 5.84
C ASN A 65 5.40 -5.17 5.63
N VAL A 66 6.18 -5.33 6.70
CA VAL A 66 7.45 -6.07 6.69
C VAL A 66 7.62 -6.93 7.94
N TYR A 67 7.71 -8.24 7.72
CA TYR A 67 8.03 -9.25 8.74
C TYR A 67 9.50 -9.69 8.70
N PRO A 68 10.02 -10.27 9.80
CA PRO A 68 9.40 -10.34 11.13
C PRO A 68 9.57 -9.05 11.93
N SER A 69 10.44 -8.13 11.51
CA SER A 69 10.84 -6.99 12.35
C SER A 69 11.16 -5.74 11.54
N GLY A 70 10.16 -5.21 10.83
CA GLY A 70 10.16 -3.86 10.25
C GLY A 70 11.44 -3.47 9.54
N MET A 71 11.73 -2.16 9.47
CA MET A 71 12.91 -1.64 8.77
C MET A 71 13.53 -0.45 9.50
N LEU A 72 14.85 -0.29 9.36
CA LEU A 72 15.62 0.78 10.01
C LEU A 72 15.75 2.04 9.14
N ALA A 73 15.69 1.89 7.83
CA ALA A 73 15.78 3.02 6.90
C ALA A 73 14.97 2.74 5.62
N PRO A 74 14.29 3.76 5.06
CA PRO A 74 13.74 3.65 3.72
C PRO A 74 14.88 3.46 2.70
N ALA A 75 14.68 2.54 1.75
CA ALA A 75 15.55 2.26 0.60
C ALA A 75 16.84 1.42 0.83
N ASP A 76 17.02 0.80 2.00
CA ASP A 76 18.03 -0.27 2.12
C ASP A 76 17.64 -1.52 1.31
N ASP A 77 18.59 -2.45 1.12
CA ASP A 77 18.31 -3.67 0.35
C ASP A 77 17.34 -4.62 1.07
N ALA A 78 17.21 -4.49 2.40
CA ALA A 78 16.20 -5.21 3.17
C ALA A 78 14.79 -4.71 2.82
N TRP A 79 14.59 -3.39 2.68
CA TRP A 79 13.34 -2.80 2.22
C TRP A 79 12.96 -3.26 0.82
N LYS A 80 13.94 -3.27 -0.09
CA LYS A 80 13.71 -3.78 -1.44
C LYS A 80 13.34 -5.26 -1.46
N ALA A 81 13.93 -6.06 -0.57
CA ALA A 81 13.66 -7.49 -0.47
C ALA A 81 12.28 -7.78 0.13
N ALA A 82 11.95 -7.12 1.24
CA ALA A 82 10.76 -7.45 2.03
C ALA A 82 9.48 -6.77 1.55
N PHE A 83 9.59 -5.59 0.92
CA PHE A 83 8.41 -4.80 0.53
C PHE A 83 8.40 -4.47 -0.97
N ALA A 84 9.42 -3.78 -1.46
CA ALA A 84 9.36 -3.17 -2.79
C ALA A 84 9.26 -4.19 -3.93
N ARG A 85 10.11 -5.23 -3.91
CA ARG A 85 10.06 -6.30 -4.91
C ARG A 85 8.78 -7.12 -4.80
N PRO A 86 8.34 -7.56 -3.61
CA PRO A 86 7.07 -8.28 -3.50
C PRO A 86 5.84 -7.49 -3.93
N MET A 87 5.83 -6.16 -3.74
CA MET A 87 4.73 -5.30 -4.18
C MET A 87 4.75 -5.00 -5.68
N ALA A 88 5.84 -5.32 -6.40
CA ALA A 88 6.00 -4.97 -7.81
C ALA A 88 4.80 -5.39 -8.70
N PRO A 89 4.20 -6.60 -8.57
CA PRO A 89 3.04 -6.98 -9.38
C PRO A 89 1.84 -6.02 -9.23
N PHE A 90 1.65 -5.47 -8.03
CA PHE A 90 0.61 -4.48 -7.77
C PHE A 90 1.00 -3.10 -8.30
N VAL A 91 2.23 -2.64 -8.02
CA VAL A 91 2.73 -1.32 -8.44
C VAL A 91 2.77 -1.21 -9.97
N GLU A 92 3.21 -2.24 -10.68
CA GLU A 92 3.25 -2.25 -12.15
C GLU A 92 1.86 -2.05 -12.75
N ARG A 93 0.82 -2.67 -12.17
CA ARG A 93 -0.58 -2.46 -12.61
C ARG A 93 -1.10 -1.09 -12.21
N ALA A 94 -0.91 -0.70 -10.95
CA ALA A 94 -1.39 0.56 -10.41
C ALA A 94 -0.72 1.78 -11.07
N SER A 95 0.56 1.68 -11.48
CA SER A 95 1.29 2.78 -12.14
C SER A 95 0.80 3.09 -13.56
N GLY A 96 0.11 2.14 -14.20
CA GLY A 96 -0.65 2.41 -15.43
C GLY A 96 -1.89 3.28 -15.19
N GLU A 97 -2.36 3.34 -13.94
CA GLU A 97 -3.52 4.11 -13.51
C GLU A 97 -3.07 5.44 -12.90
N ALA A 98 -3.08 6.52 -13.68
CA ALA A 98 -2.54 7.83 -13.30
C ALA A 98 -3.03 8.35 -11.92
N ARG A 99 -4.19 7.87 -11.46
CA ARG A 99 -4.87 8.32 -10.23
C ARG A 99 -4.89 7.30 -9.10
N PHE A 100 -4.41 6.08 -9.30
CA PHE A 100 -4.46 5.09 -8.23
C PHE A 100 -3.41 5.39 -7.15
N ARG A 101 -3.84 5.41 -5.88
CA ARG A 101 -2.96 5.63 -4.73
C ARG A 101 -3.23 4.59 -3.65
N VAL A 102 -2.16 4.14 -3.00
CA VAL A 102 -2.23 3.30 -1.82
C VAL A 102 -1.81 4.12 -0.62
N TRP A 103 -2.65 4.16 0.41
CA TRP A 103 -2.28 4.67 1.73
C TRP A 103 -1.96 3.49 2.62
N LEU A 104 -0.94 3.65 3.45
CA LEU A 104 -0.40 2.58 4.26
C LEU A 104 -0.26 3.05 5.70
N THR A 105 -0.69 2.19 6.63
CA THR A 105 -0.47 2.35 8.06
C THR A 105 0.63 1.40 8.51
N ALA A 106 1.31 1.74 9.61
CA ALA A 106 2.28 0.85 10.25
C ALA A 106 1.58 -0.04 11.28
N GLY A 107 1.82 -1.35 11.21
CA GLY A 107 1.43 -2.35 12.21
C GLY A 107 2.53 -2.59 13.23
N ASN A 108 2.31 -3.50 14.20
CA ASN A 108 3.28 -3.76 15.26
C ASN A 108 4.61 -4.31 14.74
N HIS A 109 4.63 -5.14 13.70
CA HIS A 109 5.87 -5.66 13.13
C HIS A 109 6.69 -4.58 12.42
N ASP A 110 6.04 -3.54 11.88
CA ASP A 110 6.73 -2.42 11.24
C ASP A 110 7.50 -1.56 12.25
N TRP A 111 6.97 -1.43 13.47
CA TRP A 111 7.61 -0.70 14.57
C TRP A 111 8.70 -1.51 15.29
N ASN A 112 8.64 -2.83 15.22
CA ASN A 112 9.42 -3.73 16.09
C ASN A 112 10.87 -3.95 15.66
N HIS A 113 11.52 -2.97 15.05
CA HIS A 113 12.96 -3.06 14.83
C HIS A 113 13.69 -3.15 16.18
N ARG A 114 14.35 -4.29 16.44
CA ARG A 114 15.17 -4.56 17.65
C ARG A 114 14.43 -4.87 18.95
N VAL A 115 13.13 -5.16 18.92
CA VAL A 115 12.42 -5.70 20.09
C VAL A 115 12.29 -7.21 19.93
N ASN A 116 13.10 -7.95 20.67
CA ASN A 116 12.95 -9.41 20.81
C ASN A 116 11.71 -9.70 21.65
N PHE A 117 10.54 -9.79 21.04
CA PHE A 117 9.41 -10.47 21.67
C PHE A 117 9.61 -11.98 21.47
N PHE A 118 10.31 -12.60 22.43
CA PHE A 118 10.11 -14.02 22.70
C PHE A 118 8.80 -14.12 23.49
N PHE A 119 7.80 -14.76 22.92
CA PHE A 119 6.72 -15.41 23.65
C PHE A 119 6.89 -16.92 23.51
#